data_AF-A0A6L4ZPF5-F1
#
_entry.id   AF-A0A6L4ZPF5-F1
#
_cell.length_a   1.000
_cell.length_b   1.000
_cell.length_c   1.000
_cell.angle_alpha   90.00
_cell.angle_beta   90.00
_cell.angle_gamma   90.00
#
_symmetry.space_group_name_H-M   'P 1'
#
loop_
_entity.id
_entity.type
_entity.pdbx_description
1 polymer ?
#
loop_
_entity_poly.entity_id
_entity_poly.type
_entity_poly.pdbx_seq_one_letter_code
_entity_poly.pdbx_strand_id
1 'polypeptide(L)'
;MSSNQIVIRKKSPATRCDICHMSDQFDSDTEICRRCCNVPIPINPIYNPPGIIPISEVKSFQQFASKFVAYSFVLMVGALALTILSGMFKIIPLAIIFAVLSFLLGSTFIISLGIFALYMVGTLLASIIQSIYDSLRARS
;
A
#
# COMPACT_ATOMS: atom_id res chain seq x y z
N MET A 1 -33.81 25.73 11.35
CA MET A 1 -33.34 26.65 10.30
C MET A 1 -31.91 26.26 9.95
N SER A 2 -31.68 25.60 8.82
CA SER A 2 -30.34 25.14 8.41
C SER A 2 -29.58 26.27 7.74
N SER A 3 -28.43 26.63 8.31
CA SER A 3 -27.48 27.57 7.72
C SER A 3 -26.83 26.93 6.49
N ASN A 4 -27.34 27.25 5.30
CA ASN A 4 -26.70 26.94 4.03
C ASN A 4 -25.36 27.68 3.96
N GLN A 5 -24.28 26.97 4.23
CA GLN A 5 -22.93 27.50 4.18
C GLN A 5 -22.50 27.64 2.71
N ILE A 6 -22.54 28.87 2.20
CA ILE A 6 -22.07 29.19 0.85
C ILE A 6 -20.53 29.13 0.86
N VAL A 7 -19.97 28.06 0.30
CA VAL A 7 -18.52 27.91 0.10
C VAL A 7 -18.13 28.71 -1.14
N ILE A 8 -17.66 29.94 -0.95
CA ILE A 8 -17.11 30.76 -2.04
C ILE A 8 -15.72 30.20 -2.38
N ARG A 9 -15.65 29.37 -3.44
CA ARG A 9 -14.37 28.94 -4.02
C ARG A 9 -13.83 30.08 -4.88
N LYS A 10 -12.84 30.83 -4.37
CA LYS A 10 -12.07 31.80 -5.15
C LYS A 10 -11.20 31.03 -6.16
N LYS A 11 -11.79 30.64 -7.30
CA LYS A 11 -10.99 30.30 -8.49
C LYS A 11 -10.61 31.63 -9.13
N SER A 12 -9.37 32.08 -8.91
CA SER A 12 -8.78 33.11 -9.75
C SER A 12 -8.81 32.59 -11.20
N PRO A 13 -9.29 33.38 -12.18
CA PRO A 13 -9.26 32.95 -13.57
C PRO A 13 -7.82 32.63 -13.96
N ALA A 14 -7.61 31.54 -14.69
CA ALA A 14 -6.29 31.22 -15.23
C ALA A 14 -5.86 32.40 -16.11
N THR A 15 -4.72 33.03 -15.79
CA THR A 15 -4.19 34.15 -16.59
C THR A 15 -3.28 33.68 -17.72
N ARG A 16 -3.08 32.36 -17.85
CA ARG A 16 -2.16 31.73 -18.80
C ARG A 16 -2.62 30.32 -19.15
N CYS A 17 -2.25 29.85 -20.34
CA CYS A 17 -2.52 28.47 -20.75
C CYS A 17 -1.69 27.47 -19.93
N ASP A 18 -2.28 26.35 -19.50
CA ASP A 18 -1.56 25.30 -18.76
C ASP A 18 -0.59 24.47 -19.63
N ILE A 19 -0.71 24.55 -20.96
CA ILE A 19 0.08 23.74 -21.89
C ILE A 19 1.32 24.50 -22.34
N CYS A 20 1.16 25.75 -22.76
CA CYS A 20 2.26 26.57 -23.28
C CYS A 20 2.73 27.66 -22.30
N HIS A 21 2.02 27.86 -21.18
CA HIS A 21 2.29 28.90 -20.17
C HIS A 21 2.32 30.35 -20.69
N MET A 22 1.87 30.58 -21.92
CA MET A 22 1.74 31.93 -22.51
C MET A 22 0.33 32.50 -22.27
N SER A 23 0.26 33.82 -22.14
CA SER A 23 -0.99 34.59 -21.93
C SER A 23 -1.42 35.38 -23.16
N ASP A 24 -0.56 35.52 -24.18
CA ASP A 24 -0.76 36.33 -25.39
C ASP A 24 -1.95 35.86 -26.26
N GLN A 25 -2.24 34.57 -26.24
CA GLN A 25 -3.32 33.94 -27.01
C GLN A 25 -4.23 33.05 -26.17
N PHE A 26 -4.29 33.32 -24.86
CA PHE A 26 -5.18 32.65 -23.93
C PHE A 26 -6.44 33.49 -23.74
N ASP A 27 -7.60 32.92 -24.02
CA ASP A 27 -8.89 33.56 -23.79
C ASP A 27 -9.42 33.15 -22.41
N SER A 28 -9.50 34.12 -21.49
CA SER A 28 -9.93 33.88 -20.11
C SER A 28 -11.42 33.54 -19.99
N ASP A 29 -12.23 33.93 -20.97
CA ASP A 29 -13.68 33.67 -20.94
C ASP A 29 -14.01 32.25 -21.41
N THR A 30 -13.21 31.73 -22.34
CA THR A 30 -13.39 30.37 -22.89
C THR A 30 -12.44 29.33 -22.30
N GLU A 31 -11.42 29.76 -21.53
CA GLU A 31 -10.31 28.93 -21.04
C GLU A 31 -9.53 28.18 -22.16
N ILE A 32 -9.63 28.66 -23.40
CA ILE A 32 -9.01 28.03 -24.58
C ILE A 32 -7.82 28.87 -25.05
N CYS A 33 -6.67 28.21 -25.24
CA CYS A 33 -5.53 28.82 -25.92
C CYS A 33 -5.59 28.53 -27.42
N ARG A 34 -5.57 29.58 -28.27
CA ARG A 34 -5.58 29.40 -29.73
C ARG A 34 -4.37 28.64 -30.25
N ARG A 35 -3.23 28.71 -29.56
CA ARG A 35 -2.00 27.99 -29.92
C ARG A 35 -2.08 26.50 -29.60
N CYS A 36 -2.85 26.14 -28.57
CA CYS A 36 -2.92 24.77 -28.05
C CYS A 36 -4.27 24.09 -28.30
N CYS A 37 -5.23 24.75 -28.96
CA CYS A 37 -6.59 24.25 -29.14
C CYS A 37 -6.66 22.90 -29.89
N ASN A 38 -5.69 22.65 -30.77
CA ASN A 38 -5.58 21.43 -31.57
C ASN A 38 -4.48 20.50 -31.07
N VAL A 39 -3.83 20.81 -29.94
CA VAL A 39 -2.90 19.87 -29.32
C VAL A 39 -3.76 18.82 -28.62
N PRO A 40 -3.70 17.53 -29.01
CA PRO A 40 -4.35 16.48 -28.27
C PRO A 40 -3.67 16.42 -26.91
N ILE A 41 -4.24 17.10 -25.92
CA ILE A 41 -3.78 17.02 -24.54
C ILE A 41 -4.04 15.58 -24.14
N PRO A 42 -3.02 14.75 -23.86
CA PRO A 42 -3.28 13.50 -23.18
C PRO A 42 -3.95 13.92 -21.88
N ILE A 43 -5.24 13.58 -21.73
CA ILE A 43 -5.99 13.74 -20.48
C ILE A 43 -5.17 12.96 -19.48
N ASN A 44 -4.28 13.64 -18.77
CA ASN A 44 -3.35 12.98 -17.88
C ASN A 44 -4.23 12.56 -16.70
N PRO A 45 -4.53 11.27 -16.50
CA PRO A 45 -5.39 10.85 -15.38
C PRO A 45 -4.70 11.06 -14.02
N ILE A 46 -3.51 11.69 -14.01
CA ILE A 46 -2.68 11.93 -12.85
C ILE A 46 -3.04 13.27 -12.20
N TYR A 47 -4.31 13.47 -11.88
CA TYR A 47 -4.66 14.33 -10.74
C TYR A 47 -5.09 13.40 -9.61
N ASN A 48 -4.12 12.67 -9.05
CA ASN A 48 -4.36 11.96 -7.79
C ASN A 48 -4.51 13.03 -6.71
N PRO A 49 -5.70 13.20 -6.11
CA PRO A 49 -5.84 14.12 -5.01
C PRO A 49 -4.85 13.72 -3.91
N PRO A 50 -4.15 14.69 -3.28
CA PRO A 50 -3.22 14.40 -2.19
C PRO A 50 -4.01 13.77 -1.05
N GLY A 51 -3.88 12.45 -0.89
CA GLY A 51 -4.60 11.69 0.13
C GLY A 51 -5.01 10.27 -0.28
N ILE A 52 -4.98 9.90 -1.57
CA ILE A 52 -5.26 8.52 -1.98
C ILE A 52 -3.93 7.78 -2.12
N ILE A 53 -3.54 7.05 -1.08
CA ILE A 53 -2.44 6.09 -1.16
C ILE A 53 -2.86 5.04 -2.22
N PRO A 54 -2.07 4.83 -3.28
CA PRO A 54 -2.44 3.91 -4.34
C PRO A 54 -2.53 2.49 -3.77
N ILE A 55 -3.70 1.86 -3.93
CA ILE A 55 -4.04 0.51 -3.46
C ILE A 55 -3.06 -0.57 -4.00
N SER A 56 -2.25 -0.24 -5.01
CA SER A 56 -1.18 -1.11 -5.53
C SER A 56 -0.09 -1.43 -4.50
N GLU A 57 0.20 -0.55 -3.55
CA GLU A 57 1.21 -0.81 -2.51
C GLU A 57 0.75 -1.85 -1.47
N VAL A 58 -0.56 -2.00 -1.25
CA VAL A 58 -1.08 -2.97 -0.27
C VAL A 58 -0.88 -4.41 -0.75
N LYS A 59 -0.99 -4.65 -2.07
CA LYS A 59 -0.78 -5.98 -2.66
C LYS A 59 0.69 -6.40 -2.62
N SER A 60 1.64 -5.47 -2.70
CA SER A 60 3.07 -5.79 -2.67
C SER A 60 3.52 -6.24 -1.28
N PHE A 61 3.03 -5.59 -0.22
CA PHE A 61 3.36 -5.97 1.15
C PHE A 61 2.81 -7.35 1.52
N GLN A 62 1.56 -7.66 1.17
CA GLN A 62 0.96 -8.96 1.47
C GLN A 62 1.67 -10.12 0.74
N GLN A 63 2.07 -9.91 -0.51
CA GLN A 63 2.85 -10.89 -1.28
C GLN A 63 4.26 -11.08 -0.70
N PHE A 64 4.90 -9.99 -0.24
CA PHE A 64 6.20 -10.07 0.41
C PHE A 64 6.10 -10.81 1.76
N ALA A 65 5.14 -10.42 2.62
CA ALA A 65 4.97 -10.99 3.94
C ALA A 65 4.62 -12.49 3.89
N SER A 66 3.73 -12.90 2.98
CA SER A 66 3.38 -14.32 2.81
C SER A 66 4.58 -15.15 2.34
N LYS A 67 5.38 -14.65 1.40
CA LYS A 67 6.62 -15.31 0.98
C LYS A 67 7.62 -15.40 2.12
N PHE A 68 7.79 -14.31 2.87
CA PHE A 68 8.71 -14.26 4.01
C PHE A 68 8.35 -15.31 5.06
N VAL A 69 7.08 -15.38 5.48
CA VAL A 69 6.57 -16.39 6.43
C VAL A 69 6.80 -17.81 5.90
N ALA A 70 6.54 -18.07 4.62
CA ALA A 70 6.77 -19.37 4.01
C ALA A 70 8.26 -19.76 4.02
N TYR A 71 9.16 -18.84 3.65
CA TYR A 71 10.60 -19.10 3.69
C TYR A 71 11.12 -19.35 5.11
N SER A 72 10.68 -18.55 6.08
CA SER A 72 11.03 -18.74 7.48
C SER A 72 10.59 -20.10 8.00
N PHE A 73 9.40 -20.57 7.62
CA PHE A 73 8.92 -21.90 7.99
C PHE A 73 9.79 -23.01 7.40
N VAL A 74 10.12 -22.94 6.11
CA VAL A 74 10.96 -23.94 5.44
C VAL A 74 12.36 -23.99 6.06
N LEU A 75 12.96 -22.83 6.34
CA LEU A 75 14.26 -22.75 6.99
C LEU A 75 14.24 -23.36 8.40
N MET A 76 13.18 -23.09 9.18
CA MET A 76 13.00 -23.66 10.52
C MET A 76 12.89 -25.19 10.46
N VAL A 77 12.06 -25.73 9.57
CA VAL A 77 11.88 -27.18 9.40
C VAL A 77 13.18 -27.84 8.92
N GLY A 78 13.89 -27.19 7.98
CA GLY A 78 15.19 -27.67 7.50
C GLY A 78 16.25 -27.72 8.59
N ALA A 79 16.37 -26.67 9.41
CA ALA A 79 17.30 -26.62 10.53
C ALA A 79 16.97 -27.69 11.60
N LEU A 80 15.67 -27.92 11.86
CA LEU A 80 15.23 -28.97 12.78
C LEU A 80 15.61 -30.36 12.25
N ALA A 81 15.39 -30.62 10.95
CA ALA A 81 15.78 -31.89 10.32
C ALA A 81 17.29 -32.13 10.40
N LEU A 82 18.11 -31.10 10.16
CA LEU A 82 19.57 -31.17 10.30
C LEU A 82 20.02 -31.43 11.75
N THR A 83 19.29 -30.88 12.73
CA THR A 83 19.54 -31.13 14.15
C THR A 83 19.30 -32.61 14.48
N ILE A 84 18.18 -33.17 14.03
CA ILE A 84 17.83 -34.59 14.23
C ILE A 84 18.88 -35.49 13.56
N LEU A 85 19.23 -35.21 12.30
CA LEU A 85 20.23 -35.98 11.55
C LEU A 85 21.59 -35.95 12.24
N SER A 86 22.04 -34.79 12.71
CA SER A 86 23.30 -34.64 13.45
C SER A 86 23.31 -35.43 14.75
N GLY A 87 22.16 -35.50 15.43
CA GLY A 87 21.95 -36.34 16.61
C GLY A 87 22.08 -37.83 16.30
N MET A 88 21.57 -38.29 15.16
CA MET A 88 21.68 -39.70 14.75
C MET A 88 23.13 -40.15 14.53
N PHE A 89 23.98 -39.27 13.98
CA PHE A 89 25.40 -39.55 13.75
C PHE A 89 26.29 -39.22 14.95
N LYS A 90 25.71 -38.80 16.09
CA LYS A 90 26.43 -38.43 17.32
C LYS A 90 27.48 -37.30 17.12
N ILE A 91 27.26 -36.42 16.16
CA ILE A 91 28.12 -35.25 15.93
C ILE A 91 27.65 -34.12 16.86
N ILE A 92 27.96 -34.26 18.15
CA ILE A 92 27.50 -33.39 19.24
C ILE A 92 27.67 -31.88 18.95
N PRO A 93 28.84 -31.37 18.51
CA PRO A 93 29.01 -29.94 18.31
C PRO A 93 28.09 -29.40 17.19
N LEU A 94 27.87 -30.18 16.13
CA LEU A 94 26.99 -29.78 15.03
C LEU A 94 25.52 -29.77 15.47
N ALA A 95 25.10 -30.75 16.27
CA ALA A 95 23.74 -30.81 16.80
C ALA A 95 23.41 -29.59 17.69
N ILE A 96 24.37 -29.13 18.51
CA ILE A 96 24.19 -27.93 19.33
C ILE A 96 24.04 -26.69 18.45
N ILE A 97 24.89 -26.53 17.44
CA ILE A 97 24.85 -25.39 16.51
C ILE A 97 23.49 -25.35 15.79
N PHE A 98 23.02 -26.48 15.25
CA PHE A 98 21.73 -26.53 14.56
C PHE A 98 20.54 -26.37 15.51
N ALA A 99 20.63 -26.83 16.75
CA ALA A 99 19.58 -26.60 17.76
C ALA A 99 19.43 -25.11 18.08
N VAL A 100 20.55 -24.39 18.28
CA VAL A 100 20.53 -22.94 18.50
C VAL A 100 19.99 -22.21 17.28
N LEU A 101 20.43 -22.59 16.07
CA LEU A 101 19.92 -22.02 14.83
C LEU A 101 18.41 -22.26 14.66
N SER A 102 17.93 -23.46 14.95
CA SER A 102 16.51 -23.82 14.89
C SER A 102 15.68 -23.00 15.89
N PHE A 103 16.21 -22.77 17.10
CA PHE A 103 15.56 -21.94 18.10
C PHE A 103 15.45 -20.47 17.65
N LEU A 104 16.54 -19.90 17.11
CA LEU A 104 16.53 -18.53 16.58
C LEU A 104 15.56 -18.39 15.40
N LEU A 105 15.58 -19.31 14.45
CA LEU A 105 14.64 -19.32 13.31
C LEU A 105 13.19 -19.53 13.76
N GLY A 106 12.95 -20.39 14.74
CA GLY A 106 11.64 -20.60 15.32
C GLY A 106 11.09 -19.35 16.00
N SER A 107 11.90 -18.66 16.80
CA SER A 107 11.48 -17.41 17.47
C SER A 107 11.15 -16.30 16.46
N THR A 108 11.96 -16.14 15.42
CA THR A 108 11.71 -15.14 14.36
C THR A 108 10.47 -15.48 13.55
N PHE A 109 10.23 -16.77 13.26
CA PHE A 109 9.01 -17.24 12.61
C PHE A 109 7.76 -16.92 13.44
N ILE A 110 7.75 -17.22 14.75
CA ILE A 110 6.61 -16.93 15.64
C ILE A 110 6.31 -15.43 15.67
N ILE A 111 7.34 -14.59 15.81
CA ILE A 111 7.18 -13.13 15.81
C ILE A 111 6.59 -12.64 14.48
N SER A 112 7.12 -13.12 13.36
CA SER A 112 6.67 -12.73 12.02
C SER A 112 5.23 -13.15 11.76
N LEU A 113 4.85 -14.36 12.20
CA LEU A 113 3.50 -14.86 12.13
C LEU A 113 2.53 -14.01 12.97
N GLY A 114 2.94 -13.60 14.18
CA GLY A 114 2.17 -12.71 15.04
C GLY A 114 1.92 -11.34 14.39
N ILE A 115 2.97 -10.72 13.84
CA ILE A 115 2.86 -9.44 13.12
C ILE A 115 1.93 -9.58 11.91
N PHE A 116 2.08 -10.65 11.12
CA PHE A 116 1.23 -10.90 9.96
C PHE A 116 -0.23 -11.11 10.34
N ALA A 117 -0.51 -11.86 11.42
CA ALA A 117 -1.87 -12.06 11.92
C ALA A 117 -2.51 -10.75 12.38
N LEU A 118 -1.78 -9.92 13.14
CA LEU A 118 -2.26 -8.59 13.56
C LEU A 118 -2.56 -7.69 12.36
N TYR A 119 -1.70 -7.72 11.34
CA TYR A 119 -1.92 -6.98 10.09
C TYR A 119 -3.19 -7.44 9.35
N MET A 120 -3.41 -8.76 9.25
CA MET A 120 -4.62 -9.31 8.61
C MET A 120 -5.90 -8.93 9.37
N VAL A 121 -5.87 -8.95 10.71
CA VAL A 121 -6.99 -8.51 11.53
C VAL A 121 -7.25 -7.00 11.33
N GLY A 122 -6.21 -6.17 11.32
CA GLY A 122 -6.33 -4.73 11.10
C GLY A 122 -6.93 -4.38 9.74
N THR A 123 -6.48 -5.05 8.67
CA THR A 123 -7.02 -4.85 7.31
C THR A 123 -8.47 -5.31 7.19
N LEU A 124 -8.84 -6.43 7.82
CA LEU A 124 -10.22 -6.90 7.89
C LEU A 124 -11.13 -5.89 8.61
N LEU A 125 -10.71 -5.39 9.77
CA LEU A 125 -11.47 -4.38 10.53
C LEU A 125 -11.66 -3.10 9.72
N ALA A 126 -10.61 -2.62 9.05
CA ALA A 126 -10.70 -1.45 8.18
C ALA A 126 -11.72 -1.67 7.04
N SER A 127 -11.73 -2.86 6.43
CA SER A 127 -12.68 -3.20 5.35
C SER A 127 -14.14 -3.23 5.83
N ILE A 128 -14.38 -3.72 7.05
CA ILE A 128 -15.72 -3.75 7.66
C ILE A 128 -16.19 -2.33 7.96
N ILE A 129 -15.33 -1.49 8.55
CA ILE A 129 -15.66 -0.08 8.86
C ILE A 129 -16.01 0.67 7.58
N GLN A 130 -15.22 0.49 6.51
CA GLN A 130 -15.49 1.12 5.23
C GLN A 130 -16.85 0.67 4.64
N SER A 131 -17.15 -0.63 4.70
CA SER A 131 -18.42 -1.18 4.22
C SER A 131 -19.63 -0.63 4.98
N ILE A 132 -19.51 -0.47 6.31
CA ILE A 132 -20.55 0.15 7.14
C ILE A 132 -20.74 1.63 6.77
N TYR A 133 -19.63 2.37 6.63
CA TYR A 133 -19.66 3.78 6.25
C TYR A 133 -20.35 4.01 4.91
N ASP A 134 -20.00 3.22 3.89
CA ASP A 134 -20.61 3.31 2.55
C ASP A 134 -22.11 2.97 2.59
N SER A 135 -22.51 1.99 3.40
CA SER A 135 -23.92 1.62 3.60
C SER A 135 -24.74 2.72 4.27
N LEU A 136 -24.15 3.46 5.21
CA LEU A 136 -24.81 4.60 5.86
C LEU A 136 -24.94 5.79 4.91
N ARG A 137 -23.88 6.08 4.13
CA ARG A 137 -23.88 7.16 3.14
C ARG A 137 -24.89 6.95 2.02
N ALA A 138 -25.15 5.71 1.62
CA ALA A 138 -26.17 5.41 0.61
C ALA A 138 -27.62 5.67 1.08
N ARG A 139 -27.84 5.82 2.39
CA ARG A 139 -29.16 6.07 2.98
C ARG A 139 -29.44 7.56 3.26
N SER A 140 -28.42 8.41 3.22
CA SER A 140 -28.51 9.87 3.43
C SER A 140 -28.66 10.61 2.11
#